data_AF-A0A348Z5P6-F1
#
_entry.id   AF-A0A348Z5P6-F1
#
_cell.length_a   1.000
_cell.length_b   1.000
_cell.length_c   1.000
_cell.angle_alpha   90.00
_cell.angle_beta   90.00
_cell.angle_gamma   90.00
#
_symmetry.space_group_name_H-M   'P 1'
#
loop_
_entity.id
_entity.type
_entity.pdbx_description
1 polymer ?
#
loop_
_entity_poly.entity_id
_entity_poly.type
_entity_poly.pdbx_seq_one_letter_code
_entity_poly.pdbx_strand_id
1 'polypeptide(L)'
;MEISLNLIEEAVKSNSIEEVRKALIEYIRVEPENSEKIINALNYAKENIKGLFEIHDGAKLEEDNKWTKEYFLKTLQDLSNNFSEERFNHLCLVGAFIYPNEDIIEQDTVIINNVKPISDAEIKFEKVKSALALGTGLLIGYIIGKKINKKR
;
A
#
# COMPACT_ATOMS: atom_id res chain seq x y z
N MET A 1 18.63 2.74 -6.54
CA MET A 1 18.10 2.78 -7.92
C MET A 1 16.83 3.59 -7.84
N GLU A 2 16.86 4.84 -8.31
CA GLU A 2 15.71 5.73 -8.23
C GLU A 2 14.69 5.26 -9.26
N ILE A 3 13.54 4.71 -8.83
CA ILE A 3 12.45 4.42 -9.77
C ILE A 3 11.89 5.77 -10.20
N SER A 4 12.17 6.18 -11.44
CA SER A 4 11.63 7.40 -11.99
C SER A 4 10.15 7.22 -12.35
N LEU A 5 9.39 8.32 -12.37
CA LEU A 5 8.02 8.37 -12.94
C LEU A 5 7.96 7.79 -14.36
N ASN A 6 9.10 7.73 -15.06
CA ASN A 6 9.22 7.16 -16.39
C ASN A 6 8.79 5.68 -16.45
N LEU A 7 8.96 4.88 -15.39
CA LEU A 7 8.64 3.45 -15.46
C LEU A 7 7.15 3.21 -15.76
N ILE A 8 6.25 3.90 -15.03
CA ILE A 8 4.81 3.75 -15.28
C ILE A 8 4.39 4.41 -16.59
N GLU A 9 4.99 5.53 -16.96
CA GLU A 9 4.71 6.20 -18.24
C GLU A 9 5.11 5.35 -19.45
N GLU A 10 6.30 4.73 -19.42
CA GLU A 10 6.78 3.81 -20.45
C GLU A 10 5.89 2.57 -20.56
N ALA A 11 5.52 1.99 -19.41
CA ALA A 11 4.61 0.86 -19.37
C ALA A 11 3.23 1.21 -19.97
N VAL A 12 2.66 2.37 -19.63
CA VAL A 12 1.40 2.85 -20.21
C VAL A 12 1.53 3.09 -21.72
N LYS A 13 2.64 3.70 -22.19
CA LYS A 13 2.91 3.91 -23.63
C LYS A 13 3.00 2.61 -24.41
N SER A 14 3.48 1.53 -23.79
CA SER A 14 3.50 0.20 -24.40
C SER A 14 2.10 -0.41 -24.61
N ASN A 15 1.07 0.18 -23.99
CA ASN A 15 -0.32 -0.28 -23.98
C ASN A 15 -0.48 -1.76 -23.55
N SER A 16 0.47 -2.26 -22.77
CA SER A 16 0.45 -3.61 -22.21
C SER A 16 0.01 -3.56 -20.75
N ILE A 17 -1.17 -4.13 -20.46
CA ILE A 17 -1.67 -4.29 -19.09
C ILE A 17 -0.64 -5.03 -18.22
N GLU A 18 0.04 -6.03 -18.79
CA GLU A 18 1.04 -6.80 -18.07
C GLU A 18 2.25 -5.95 -17.66
N GLU A 19 2.75 -5.10 -18.55
CA GLU A 19 3.88 -4.21 -18.24
C GLU A 19 3.50 -3.14 -17.21
N VAL A 20 2.27 -2.63 -17.29
CA VAL A 20 1.76 -1.67 -16.30
C VAL A 20 1.66 -2.31 -14.92
N ARG A 21 1.18 -3.55 -14.84
CA ARG A 21 1.15 -4.32 -13.58
C ARG A 21 2.54 -4.59 -13.02
N LYS A 22 3.49 -4.99 -13.88
CA LYS A 22 4.90 -5.18 -13.48
C LYS A 22 5.50 -3.89 -12.94
N ALA A 23 5.28 -2.77 -13.61
CA ALA A 23 5.74 -1.46 -13.16
C ALA A 23 5.18 -1.13 -11.76
N LEU A 24 3.87 -1.30 -11.56
CA LEU A 24 3.22 -1.04 -10.27
C LEU A 24 3.73 -1.97 -9.14
N ILE A 25 3.96 -3.25 -9.43
CA ILE A 25 4.62 -4.18 -8.49
C ILE A 25 6.03 -3.70 -8.14
N GLU A 26 6.76 -3.18 -9.12
CA GLU A 26 8.12 -2.67 -8.92
C GLU A 26 8.15 -1.48 -7.96
N TYR A 27 7.22 -0.53 -8.09
CA TYR A 27 7.09 0.58 -7.13
C TYR A 27 6.88 0.06 -5.71
N ILE A 28 5.98 -0.91 -5.51
CA ILE A 28 5.75 -1.49 -4.17
C ILE A 28 6.98 -2.24 -3.66
N ARG A 29 7.70 -2.96 -4.52
CA ARG A 29 8.86 -3.77 -4.13
C ARG A 29 10.02 -2.91 -3.65
N VAL A 30 10.30 -1.80 -4.33
CA VAL A 30 11.51 -1.00 -4.10
C VAL A 30 11.30 0.11 -3.08
N GLU A 31 10.11 0.72 -3.04
CA GLU A 31 9.76 1.77 -2.08
C GLU A 31 8.43 1.45 -1.37
N PRO A 32 8.33 0.29 -0.67
CA PRO A 32 7.10 -0.15 0.00
C PRO A 32 6.51 0.86 1.00
N GLU A 33 7.36 1.72 1.53
CA GLU A 33 7.03 2.78 2.48
C GLU A 33 6.53 4.08 1.84
N ASN A 34 6.73 4.23 0.52
CA ASN A 34 6.39 5.43 -0.24
C ASN A 34 5.00 5.31 -0.89
N SER A 35 3.97 5.21 -0.05
CA SER A 35 2.59 5.04 -0.51
C SER A 35 2.11 6.17 -1.42
N GLU A 36 2.59 7.40 -1.24
CA GLU A 36 2.23 8.52 -2.12
C GLU A 36 2.69 8.28 -3.55
N LYS A 37 3.96 7.90 -3.75
CA LYS A 37 4.51 7.56 -5.06
C LYS A 37 3.77 6.39 -5.70
N ILE A 38 3.49 5.34 -4.92
CA ILE A 38 2.75 4.16 -5.38
C ILE A 38 1.32 4.54 -5.82
N ILE A 39 0.60 5.33 -5.01
CA ILE A 39 -0.78 5.76 -5.31
C ILE A 39 -0.82 6.68 -6.54
N ASN A 40 0.15 7.59 -6.68
CA ASN A 40 0.24 8.46 -7.85
C ASN A 40 0.48 7.65 -9.14
N ALA A 41 1.37 6.66 -9.11
CA ALA A 41 1.57 5.75 -10.24
C ALA A 41 0.30 4.94 -10.56
N LEU A 42 -0.42 4.44 -9.54
CA LEU A 42 -1.68 3.74 -9.74
C LEU A 42 -2.74 4.63 -10.40
N ASN A 43 -2.92 5.87 -9.92
CA ASN A 43 -3.91 6.79 -10.47
C ASN A 43 -3.62 7.10 -11.93
N TYR A 44 -2.35 7.36 -12.27
CA TYR A 44 -1.92 7.55 -13.65
C TYR A 44 -2.25 6.31 -14.52
N ALA A 45 -1.99 5.11 -14.02
CA ALA A 45 -2.32 3.88 -14.73
C ALA A 45 -3.83 3.71 -14.94
N LYS A 46 -4.66 3.98 -13.92
CA LYS A 46 -6.13 3.89 -13.99
C LYS A 46 -6.74 4.84 -15.02
N GLU A 47 -6.16 6.03 -15.18
CA GLU A 47 -6.62 7.04 -16.16
C GLU A 47 -6.34 6.61 -17.60
N ASN A 48 -5.29 5.82 -17.83
CA ASN A 48 -4.82 5.49 -19.17
C ASN A 48 -5.11 4.04 -19.61
N ILE A 49 -5.31 3.11 -18.66
CA ILE A 49 -5.43 1.67 -18.93
C ILE A 49 -6.73 1.12 -18.34
N LYS A 50 -7.61 0.62 -19.22
CA LYS A 50 -8.83 -0.08 -18.82
C LYS A 50 -8.53 -1.53 -18.45
N GLY A 51 -9.30 -2.09 -17.51
CA GLY A 51 -9.16 -3.49 -17.12
C GLY A 51 -7.87 -3.78 -16.35
N LEU A 52 -7.29 -2.75 -15.71
CA LEU A 52 -6.04 -2.89 -14.96
C LEU A 52 -6.15 -3.97 -13.87
N PHE A 53 -7.28 -4.04 -13.17
CA PHE A 53 -7.50 -5.00 -12.10
C PHE A 53 -8.28 -6.23 -12.56
N GLU A 54 -7.86 -7.37 -12.01
CA GLU A 54 -8.62 -8.60 -12.02
C GLU A 54 -9.60 -8.66 -10.84
N ILE A 55 -10.60 -9.53 -10.97
CA ILE A 55 -11.44 -9.91 -9.83
C ILE A 55 -10.55 -10.63 -8.81
N HIS A 56 -10.68 -10.25 -7.54
CA HIS A 56 -9.98 -10.92 -6.45
C HIS A 56 -10.38 -12.40 -6.35
N ASP A 57 -9.40 -13.27 -6.24
CA ASP A 57 -9.57 -14.74 -6.20
C ASP A 57 -10.14 -15.29 -4.89
N GLY A 58 -10.39 -14.42 -3.90
CA GLY A 58 -10.95 -14.80 -2.61
C GLY A 58 -9.92 -15.28 -1.60
N ALA A 59 -8.62 -15.23 -1.92
CA ALA A 59 -7.57 -15.57 -0.97
C ALA A 59 -7.61 -14.67 0.27
N LYS A 60 -7.29 -15.24 1.43
CA LYS A 60 -7.30 -14.48 2.68
C LYS A 60 -6.14 -13.48 2.73
N LEU A 61 -6.47 -12.23 3.04
CA LEU A 61 -5.51 -11.20 3.43
C LEU A 61 -5.37 -11.21 4.96
N GLU A 62 -4.13 -11.29 5.47
CA GLU A 62 -3.87 -11.40 6.90
C GLU A 62 -3.98 -10.04 7.60
N GLU A 63 -4.16 -10.06 8.92
CA GLU A 63 -4.25 -8.86 9.77
C GLU A 63 -2.85 -8.33 10.16
N ASP A 64 -2.80 -7.09 10.65
CA ASP A 64 -1.58 -6.34 10.98
C ASP A 64 -0.62 -7.09 11.92
N ASN A 65 -1.17 -7.82 12.88
CA ASN A 65 -0.40 -8.67 13.81
C ASN A 65 0.39 -9.82 13.14
N LYS A 66 0.12 -10.13 11.87
CA LYS A 66 0.80 -11.16 11.08
C LYS A 66 1.63 -10.60 9.94
N TRP A 67 1.70 -9.29 9.79
CA TRP A 67 2.48 -8.68 8.72
C TRP A 67 3.97 -8.75 9.04
N THR A 68 4.66 -9.62 8.31
CA THR A 68 6.13 -9.75 8.35
C THR A 68 6.72 -9.47 6.97
N LYS A 69 8.05 -9.36 6.87
CA LYS A 69 8.75 -9.24 5.57
C LYS A 69 8.50 -10.46 4.69
N GLU A 70 8.45 -11.66 5.26
CA GLU A 70 8.11 -12.89 4.54
C GLU A 70 6.67 -12.84 4.00
N TYR A 71 5.73 -12.36 4.82
CA TYR A 71 4.34 -12.18 4.40
C TYR A 71 4.22 -11.17 3.24
N PHE A 72 4.95 -10.07 3.31
CA PHE A 72 5.01 -9.07 2.25
C PHE A 72 5.54 -9.65 0.93
N LEU A 73 6.68 -10.34 0.94
CA LEU A 73 7.27 -10.94 -0.26
C LEU A 73 6.36 -12.01 -0.88
N LYS A 74 5.72 -12.83 -0.04
CA LYS A 74 4.74 -13.81 -0.50
C LYS A 74 3.54 -13.12 -1.16
N THR A 75 3.01 -12.07 -0.52
CA THR A 75 1.83 -11.35 -1.03
C THR A 75 2.16 -10.57 -2.32
N LEU A 76 3.40 -10.09 -2.48
CA LEU A 76 3.92 -9.51 -3.73
C LEU A 76 3.92 -10.54 -4.88
N GLN A 77 4.34 -11.77 -4.59
CA GLN A 77 4.26 -12.87 -5.57
C GLN A 77 2.81 -13.19 -5.91
N ASP A 78 1.92 -13.27 -4.91
CA ASP A 78 0.51 -13.56 -5.15
C ASP A 78 -0.18 -12.43 -5.95
N LEU A 79 0.21 -11.17 -5.74
CA LEU A 79 -0.27 -10.02 -6.54
C LEU A 79 0.14 -10.14 -8.01
N SER A 80 1.28 -10.77 -8.29
CA SER A 80 1.74 -11.02 -9.66
C SER A 80 0.90 -12.11 -10.35
N ASN A 81 0.30 -13.03 -9.58
CA ASN A 81 -0.56 -14.10 -10.08
C ASN A 81 -2.03 -13.66 -10.24
N ASN A 82 -2.51 -12.77 -9.37
CA ASN A 82 -3.84 -12.17 -9.45
C ASN A 82 -3.73 -10.69 -9.09
N PHE A 83 -3.66 -9.83 -10.11
CA PHE A 83 -3.50 -8.39 -9.91
C PHE A 83 -4.86 -7.75 -9.57
N SER A 84 -5.36 -8.04 -8.37
CA SER A 84 -6.60 -7.49 -7.84
C SER A 84 -6.36 -6.23 -7.02
N GLU A 85 -7.37 -5.36 -6.98
CA GLU A 85 -7.29 -4.08 -6.30
C GLU A 85 -7.15 -4.28 -4.79
N GLU A 86 -7.83 -5.28 -4.23
CA GLU A 86 -7.75 -5.67 -2.83
C GLU A 86 -6.33 -6.08 -2.42
N ARG A 87 -5.67 -6.93 -3.22
CA ARG A 87 -4.28 -7.34 -2.96
C ARG A 87 -3.31 -6.17 -3.09
N PHE A 88 -3.50 -5.32 -4.11
CA PHE A 88 -2.66 -4.15 -4.33
C PHE A 88 -2.70 -3.20 -3.13
N ASN A 89 -3.90 -2.84 -2.68
CA ASN A 89 -4.09 -1.94 -1.54
C ASN A 89 -3.56 -2.55 -0.24
N HIS A 90 -3.83 -3.84 -0.03
CA HIS A 90 -3.33 -4.57 1.12
C HIS A 90 -1.81 -4.54 1.18
N LEU A 91 -1.14 -4.76 0.05
CA LEU A 91 0.31 -4.75 0.00
C LEU A 91 0.90 -3.36 0.25
N CYS A 92 0.22 -2.29 -0.17
CA CYS A 92 0.59 -0.92 0.19
C CYS A 92 0.53 -0.67 1.71
N LEU A 93 -0.49 -1.20 2.38
CA LEU A 93 -0.62 -1.11 3.84
C LEU A 93 0.46 -1.93 4.56
N VAL A 94 0.68 -3.16 4.12
CA VAL A 94 1.71 -4.05 4.67
C VAL A 94 3.10 -3.40 4.52
N GLY A 95 3.42 -2.88 3.35
CA GLY A 95 4.70 -2.20 3.06
C GLY A 95 4.94 -1.00 3.97
N ALA A 96 3.96 -0.09 4.07
CA ALA A 96 4.03 1.07 4.94
C ALA A 96 4.16 0.73 6.43
N PHE A 97 3.62 -0.43 6.85
CA PHE A 97 3.69 -0.88 8.24
C PHE A 97 5.06 -1.50 8.59
N ILE A 98 5.60 -2.38 7.74
CA ILE A 98 6.82 -3.13 8.05
C ILE A 98 8.12 -2.42 7.65
N TYR A 99 8.03 -1.39 6.79
CA TYR A 99 9.14 -0.52 6.41
C TYR A 99 8.82 0.94 6.84
N PRO A 100 8.81 1.27 8.14
CA PRO A 100 8.69 2.67 8.52
C PRO A 100 9.93 3.44 8.02
N ASN A 101 9.73 4.60 7.38
CA ASN A 101 10.82 5.49 6.95
C ASN A 101 11.81 5.72 8.11
N GLU A 102 13.06 5.28 7.98
CA GLU A 102 14.10 5.51 8.99
C GLU A 102 14.58 6.98 9.01
N ASP A 103 14.29 7.75 7.95
CA ASP A 103 14.71 9.16 7.80
C ASP A 103 13.96 10.18 8.69
N ILE A 104 13.21 9.74 9.70
CA ILE A 104 12.48 10.62 10.64
C ILE A 104 13.16 10.68 12.02
N ILE A 105 14.44 10.32 12.12
CA ILE A 105 15.24 10.51 13.34
C ILE A 105 16.32 11.58 13.11
N GLU A 106 15.97 12.72 12.51
CA GLU A 106 16.82 13.92 12.60
C GLU A 106 16.09 15.15 12.04
N GLN A 107 15.09 15.70 12.75
CA GLN A 107 14.85 17.16 12.81
C GLN A 107 14.04 17.48 14.08
N ASP A 108 14.74 18.07 15.07
CA ASP A 108 14.24 18.95 16.14
C ASP A 108 12.80 18.76 16.64
N THR A 109 12.54 17.72 17.42
CA THR A 109 11.37 17.72 18.31
C THR A 109 11.72 18.49 19.59
N VAL A 110 11.35 19.77 19.64
CA VAL A 110 11.25 20.49 20.92
C VAL A 110 10.17 19.81 21.75
N ILE A 111 10.56 19.08 22.80
CA ILE A 111 9.62 18.43 23.71
C ILE A 111 8.94 19.50 24.57
N ILE A 112 7.66 19.77 24.27
CA ILE A 112 6.77 20.52 25.16
C ILE A 112 5.71 19.52 25.70
N ASN A 113 5.86 19.15 26.98
CA ASN A 113 4.92 18.41 27.83
C ASN A 113 4.53 16.97 27.43
N ASN A 114 5.13 15.97 28.10
CA ASN A 114 4.64 14.62 28.48
C ASN A 114 3.64 13.80 27.61
N VAL A 115 3.35 14.21 26.38
CA VAL A 115 2.64 13.40 25.40
C VAL A 115 3.73 12.66 24.64
N LYS A 116 3.76 11.34 24.79
CA LYS A 116 4.59 10.48 23.94
C LYS A 116 4.25 10.85 22.49
N PRO A 117 5.20 11.34 21.67
CA PRO A 117 4.88 11.76 20.32
C PRO A 117 4.23 10.56 19.62
N ILE A 118 3.02 10.76 19.11
CA ILE A 118 2.41 9.81 18.18
C ILE A 118 3.41 9.74 17.04
N SER A 119 4.04 8.60 16.85
CA SER A 119 5.16 8.50 15.91
C SER A 119 4.66 8.87 14.51
N ASP A 120 5.46 9.60 13.76
CA ASP A 120 5.10 10.03 12.40
C ASP A 120 4.75 8.83 11.49
N ALA A 121 5.29 7.65 11.81
CA ALA A 121 4.93 6.38 11.20
C ALA A 121 3.45 6.01 11.40
N GLU A 122 2.91 6.18 12.61
CA GLU A 122 1.51 5.86 12.91
C GLU A 122 0.55 6.86 12.25
N ILE A 123 0.92 8.15 12.20
CA ILE A 123 0.17 9.18 11.46
C ILE A 123 0.20 8.89 9.95
N LYS A 124 1.36 8.52 9.38
CA LYS A 124 1.51 8.18 7.96
C LYS A 124 0.67 6.94 7.62
N PHE A 125 0.71 5.91 8.47
CA PHE A 125 -0.07 4.70 8.28
C PHE A 125 -1.59 4.96 8.25
N GLU A 126 -2.10 5.79 9.17
CA GLU A 126 -3.52 6.18 9.16
C GLU A 126 -3.91 7.04 7.93
N LYS A 127 -3.00 7.88 7.42
CA LYS A 127 -3.21 8.60 6.15
C LYS A 127 -3.30 7.64 4.96
N VAL A 128 -2.43 6.62 4.90
CA VAL A 128 -2.46 5.60 3.84
C VAL A 128 -3.78 4.83 3.86
N LYS A 129 -4.22 4.37 5.04
CA LYS A 129 -5.55 3.73 5.18
C LYS A 129 -6.67 4.61 4.64
N SER A 130 -6.65 5.89 5.00
CA SER A 130 -7.68 6.85 4.58
C SER A 130 -7.67 7.06 3.06
N ALA A 131 -6.50 7.21 2.44
CA ALA A 131 -6.36 7.38 1.00
C ALA A 131 -6.86 6.16 0.22
N LEU A 132 -6.49 4.95 0.66
CA LEU A 132 -6.93 3.70 0.02
C LEU A 132 -8.44 3.47 0.18
N ALA A 133 -9.02 3.80 1.34
CA ALA A 133 -10.45 3.67 1.60
C ALA A 133 -11.30 4.58 0.70
N LEU A 134 -10.84 5.81 0.45
CA LEU A 134 -11.52 6.75 -0.44
C LEU A 134 -11.43 6.32 -1.92
N GLY A 135 -10.35 5.64 -2.31
CA GLY A 135 -10.14 5.17 -3.68
C GLY A 135 -10.89 3.89 -4.06
N THR A 136 -11.28 3.05 -3.09
CA THR A 136 -11.71 1.66 -3.34
C THR A 136 -12.99 1.22 -2.65
N GLY A 137 -13.58 2.06 -1.78
CA GLY A 137 -14.79 1.67 -1.04
C GLY A 137 -14.60 0.52 -0.03
N LEU A 138 -13.35 0.10 0.24
CA LEU A 138 -12.96 -1.00 1.15
C LEU A 138 -13.22 -0.72 2.66
N LEU A 139 -14.15 0.16 3.01
CA LEU A 139 -14.57 0.37 4.41
C LEU A 139 -15.40 -0.81 4.96
N ILE A 140 -15.94 -1.68 4.11
CA ILE A 140 -16.87 -2.73 4.55
C ILE A 140 -16.14 -3.85 5.32
N GLY A 141 -14.91 -4.22 4.97
CA GLY A 141 -14.19 -5.31 5.66
C GLY A 141 -13.57 -4.90 7.00
N TYR A 142 -12.88 -3.74 7.04
CA TYR A 142 -12.08 -3.33 8.20
C TYR A 142 -12.94 -2.83 9.39
N ILE A 143 -14.11 -2.23 9.13
CA ILE A 143 -15.03 -1.82 10.21
C ILE A 143 -15.78 -3.01 10.82
N ILE A 144 -16.10 -4.04 10.03
CA ILE A 144 -16.88 -5.18 10.53
C ILE A 144 -16.02 -6.08 11.45
N GLY A 145 -14.72 -6.23 11.19
CA GLY A 145 -13.83 -7.04 12.03
C GLY A 145 -13.51 -6.46 13.42
N LYS A 146 -13.43 -5.13 13.55
CA LYS A 146 -13.01 -4.49 14.82
C LYS A 146 -14.15 -4.28 15.83
N LYS A 147 -15.39 -4.68 15.52
CA LYS A 147 -16.59 -4.40 16.35
C LYS A 147 -17.28 -5.62 16.97
N ILE A 148 -16.62 -6.78 17.07
CA ILE A 148 -17.12 -7.91 17.87
C ILE A 148 -15.99 -8.47 18.74
N ASN A 149 -15.49 -7.64 19.65
CA ASN A 149 -14.96 -8.12 20.94
C ASN A 149 -15.09 -7.00 21.97
N LYS A 150 -16.34 -6.66 22.27
CA LYS A 150 -16.68 -6.02 23.54
C LYS A 150 -17.92 -6.70 24.12
N LYS A 151 -17.71 -7.29 25.30
CA LYS A 151 -18.62 -8.00 26.23
C LYS A 151 -18.25 -9.49 26.31
N ARG A 152 -17.95 -10.06 27.47
CA ARG A 152 -18.30 -9.70 28.87
C ARG A 152 -17.10 -9.84 29.79
#